data_AF-A0A5C6ZT32-F1
#
_entry.id   AF-A0A5C6ZT32-F1
#
_cell.length_a   1.000
_cell.length_b   1.000
_cell.length_c   1.000
_cell.angle_alpha   90.00
_cell.angle_beta   90.00
_cell.angle_gamma   90.00
#
_symmetry.space_group_name_H-M   'P 1'
#
loop_
_entity.id
_entity.type
_entity.pdbx_description
1 polymer ?
#
loop_
_entity_poly.entity_id
_entity_poly.type
_entity_poly.pdbx_seq_one_letter_code
_entity_poly.pdbx_strand_id
1 'polypeptide(L)' 'RAIIIDECTAEHTDLLEALLGKLSVRLMKLPGVVGVRIKVTKLEIFPDCQVAISAECGTW' A
#
# COMPACT_ATOMS: atom_id res chain seq x y z
N ARG A 1 -3.41 -10.90 5.00
CA ARG A 1 -3.80 -9.79 5.90
C ARG A 1 -2.64 -9.37 6.82
N ALA A 2 -1.97 -10.29 7.52
CA ALA A 2 -0.84 -9.97 8.42
C ALA A 2 0.21 -9.06 7.78
N ILE A 3 0.71 -9.39 6.58
CA ILE A 3 1.69 -8.58 5.83
C ILE A 3 1.30 -7.10 5.69
N ILE A 4 0.01 -6.82 5.46
CA ILE A 4 -0.48 -5.44 5.31
C ILE A 4 -0.43 -4.71 6.65
N ILE A 5 -0.87 -5.37 7.72
CA ILE A 5 -0.88 -4.77 9.06
C ILE A 5 0.55 -4.52 9.51
N ASP A 6 1.39 -5.56 9.46
CA ASP A 6 2.78 -5.51 9.89
C ASP A 6 3.52 -4.37 9.18
N GLU A 7 3.37 -4.23 7.86
CA GLU A 7 4.02 -3.16 7.11
C GLU A 7 3.47 -1.77 7.47
N CYS A 8 2.14 -1.63 7.56
CA CYS A 8 1.51 -0.34 7.89
C CYS A 8 1.76 0.10 9.35
N THR A 9 2.21 -0.79 10.23
CA THR A 9 2.49 -0.50 11.64
C THR A 9 3.96 -0.65 12.04
N ALA A 10 4.85 -1.03 11.12
CA ALA A 10 6.26 -1.32 11.43
C ALA A 10 7.05 -0.09 11.90
N GLU A 11 6.90 1.03 11.18
CA GLU A 11 7.62 2.28 11.45
C GLU A 11 6.82 3.48 10.95
N HIS A 12 7.12 4.67 11.47
CA HIS A 12 6.59 5.89 10.88
C HIS A 12 7.08 6.00 9.44
N THR A 13 6.16 6.26 8.52
CA THR A 13 6.49 6.48 7.11
C THR A 13 5.99 7.86 6.71
N ASP A 14 6.90 8.69 6.18
CA ASP A 14 6.61 10.08 5.85
C ASP A 14 5.67 10.23 4.64
N LEU A 15 5.79 9.32 3.66
CA LEU A 15 5.04 9.37 2.40
C LEU A 15 4.27 8.07 2.15
N LEU A 16 2.98 8.17 1.82
CA LEU A 16 2.16 6.99 1.51
C LEU A 16 2.73 6.23 0.30
N GLU A 17 3.33 6.93 -0.65
CA GLU A 17 4.08 6.38 -1.79
C GLU A 17 5.12 5.35 -1.35
N ALA A 18 5.90 5.66 -0.29
CA ALA A 18 6.93 4.76 0.22
C ALA A 18 6.32 3.50 0.85
N LEU A 19 5.22 3.66 1.60
CA LEU A 19 4.45 2.55 2.16
C LEU A 19 3.88 1.65 1.06
N LEU A 20 3.27 2.22 0.02
CA LEU A 20 2.74 1.47 -1.13
C LEU A 20 3.85 0.71 -1.85
N GLY A 21 5.03 1.33 -2.01
CA GLY A 21 6.20 0.68 -2.59
C GLY A 21 6.65 -0.54 -1.79
N LYS A 22 6.87 -0.40 -0.49
CA LYS A 22 7.27 -1.50 0.40
C LYS A 22 6.22 -2.63 0.38
N LEU A 23 4.94 -2.27 0.50
CA LEU A 23 3.85 -3.23 0.51
C LEU A 23 3.71 -3.98 -0.82
N SER A 24 3.87 -3.28 -1.96
CA SER A 24 3.84 -3.90 -3.29
C SER A 24 4.95 -4.94 -3.45
N VAL A 25 6.18 -4.59 -3.05
CA VAL A 25 7.32 -5.53 -3.08
C VAL A 25 7.09 -6.74 -2.19
N ARG A 26 6.53 -6.56 -0.99
CA ARG A 26 6.26 -7.68 -0.08
C ARG A 26 5.13 -8.58 -0.58
N LEU A 27 4.07 -8.02 -1.16
CA LEU A 27 2.96 -8.80 -1.71
C LEU A 27 3.36 -9.58 -2.96
N MET A 28 4.19 -9.01 -3.84
CA MET A 28 4.73 -9.70 -5.02
C MET A 28 5.63 -10.91 -4.67
N LYS A 29 6.15 -11.00 -3.44
CA LYS A 29 6.94 -12.15 -2.98
C LYS A 29 6.09 -13.33 -2.53
N LEU A 30 4.77 -13.19 -2.49
CA LEU A 30 3.88 -14.30 -2.12
C LEU A 30 3.81 -15.33 -3.25
N PRO A 31 3.79 -16.63 -2.93
CA PRO A 31 3.74 -17.69 -3.93
C PRO A 31 2.47 -17.57 -4.77
N GLY A 32 2.64 -17.61 -6.10
CA GLY A 32 1.53 -17.53 -7.06
C GLY A 32 1.01 -16.11 -7.35
N VAL A 33 1.58 -15.07 -6.73
CA VAL A 33 1.22 -13.67 -7.04
C VAL A 33 1.96 -13.22 -8.30
N VAL A 34 1.21 -12.84 -9.34
CA VAL A 34 1.74 -12.35 -10.62
C VAL A 34 1.57 -10.83 -10.80
N GLY A 35 0.71 -10.22 -10.00
CA GLY A 35 0.45 -8.78 -10.01
C GLY A 35 -0.25 -8.34 -8.74
N VAL A 36 -0.04 -7.08 -8.36
CA VAL A 36 -0.60 -6.45 -7.16
C VAL A 36 -1.12 -5.07 -7.54
N ARG A 37 -2.35 -4.75 -7.12
CA ARG A 37 -2.92 -3.39 -7.14
C ARG A 37 -3.34 -3.01 -5.73
N ILE A 38 -2.85 -1.86 -5.27
CA ILE A 38 -3.08 -1.35 -3.93
C ILE A 38 -3.73 0.02 -4.06
N LYS A 39 -4.76 0.27 -3.25
CA LYS A 39 -5.32 1.60 -3.02
C LYS A 39 -5.33 1.88 -1.53
N VAL A 40 -4.69 2.96 -1.11
CA VAL A 40 -4.70 3.44 0.28
C VAL A 40 -5.45 4.75 0.31
N THR A 41 -6.39 4.88 1.25
CA THR A 41 -7.16 6.11 1.46
C THR A 41 -6.86 6.63 2.86
N LYS A 42 -6.46 7.90 2.97
CA LYS A 42 -6.29 8.56 4.26
C LYS A 42 -7.48 9.48 4.47
N LEU A 43 -8.33 9.10 5.42
CA LEU A 43 -9.68 9.64 5.58
C LEU A 43 -9.71 11.06 6.16
N GLU A 44 -8.65 11.45 6.87
CA GLU A 44 -8.58 12.72 7.61
C GLU A 44 -7.37 13.56 7.17
N ILE A 45 -7.09 13.61 5.85
CA ILE A 45 -6.11 14.58 5.32
C ILE A 45 -6.75 15.97 5.21
N PHE A 46 -7.98 16.02 4.69
CA PHE A 46 -8.73 17.26 4.50
C PHE A 46 -10.13 17.13 5.11
N PRO A 47 -10.71 18.23 5.60
CA PRO A 47 -12.02 18.20 6.24
C PRO A 47 -13.17 17.92 5.28
N ASP A 48 -12.98 18.10 3.97
CA ASP A 48 -14.00 18.06 2.94
C ASP A 48 -13.77 16.97 1.87
N CYS A 49 -12.65 16.26 1.92
CA CYS A 49 -12.35 15.20 0.96
C CYS A 49 -11.46 14.09 1.51
N GLN A 50 -11.60 12.92 0.91
CA GLN A 50 -10.71 11.78 1.14
C GLN A 50 -9.63 11.77 0.08
N VAL A 51 -8.38 11.62 0.50
CA VAL A 51 -7.25 11.47 -0.41
C VAL A 51 -6.92 9.99 -0.51
N ALA A 52 -6.89 9.50 -1.75
CA ALA A 52 -6.46 8.14 -2.03
C ALA A 52 -5.29 8.12 -3.01
N ILE A 53 -4.35 7.23 -2.75
CA ILE A 53 -3.24 6.93 -3.64
C ILE A 53 -3.31 5.46 -4.05
N SER A 54 -2.93 5.18 -5.29
CA SER A 54 -2.93 3.82 -5.84
C SER A 54 -1.58 3.49 -6.46
N ALA A 55 -1.19 2.22 -6.40
CA ALA A 55 -0.04 1.67 -7.08
C ALA A 55 -0.38 0.31 -7.67
N GLU A 56 0.23 -0.01 -8.81
CA GLU A 56 0.15 -1.33 -9.42
C GLU A 56 1.52 -1.80 -9.90
N CYS A 57 1.74 -3.11 -9.83
CA CYS A 57 2.93 -3.76 -10.36
C CYS A 57 2.62 -5.21 -10.79
N GLY A 58 3.47 -5.74 -11.67
CA GLY A 58 3.31 -7.09 -12.22
C GLY A 58 2.43 -7.12 -13.47
N THR A 59 1.83 -8.27 -13.73
CA THR A 59 1.07 -8.57 -14.96
C THR A 59 -0.43 -8.57 -14.69
N TRP A 60 -1.24 -8.11 -15.66
CA TRP A 60 -2.70 -8.00 -15.61
C TRP A 60 -3.34 -8.65 -16.82
#